data_AF-A0A9X3LG33-F1
#
_entry.id   AF-A0A9X3LG33-F1
#
_cell.length_a   1.000
_cell.length_b   1.000
_cell.length_c   1.000
_cell.angle_alpha   90.00
_cell.angle_beta   90.00
_cell.angle_gamma   90.00
#
_symmetry.space_group_name_H-M   'P 1'
#
loop_
_entity.id
_entity.type
_entity.pdbx_description
1 polymer ?
#
loop_
_entity_poly.entity_id
_entity_poly.type
_entity_poly.pdbx_seq_one_letter_code
_entity_poly.pdbx_strand_id
1 'polypeptide(L)'
;MNEEFISVNDREIIINTLSPQVNSLSVDDTLLIDHQGLSIENVQKSSYNFLSDMPHSTNKQLFKVKVKGSNLEKSFRLIGNKDEYFFAIQDRFLQLLDLDEIDRDVELFSRISPKIEVLTHSEGNNAVEAKINRRQMNYLINNSIEDREKISNQVNSLSSMSSDKSFYIVLNKFKSEPSQLGLFRLIEDGDSFRKEKLTEKPLEDDKPIAIIVHGLVSSIGASYFNLFNTLRKDYDVFGFEYLTVNERVRNSGILLANEVNVLKKKYPKKEILIVAHSMGGLVSRSAYIEQKASIDKIILAGTPNNGSILISVPMLARKCLILYGILSNLKGKNTIKSEDFWHLVRPGKLQGFNDLANNSGFISQLNSNDLIDSNKKYFALAGKNHGLLNDGIVHTDNMVTINEIKIPHTTSEWNHFTYFKESDIDIYLKRAINYLK
;
A
#
# COMPACT_ATOMS: atom_id res chain seq x y z
N MET A 1 17.36 27.24 26.21
CA MET A 1 18.62 26.72 25.67
C MET A 1 18.38 26.46 24.19
N ASN A 2 19.18 27.05 23.30
CA ASN A 2 19.08 26.73 21.88
C ASN A 2 19.62 25.32 21.70
N GLU A 3 18.77 24.37 21.33
CA GLU A 3 19.20 23.00 21.07
C GLU A 3 20.02 22.97 19.77
N GLU A 4 21.21 22.37 19.83
CA GLU A 4 22.06 22.15 18.66
C GLU A 4 21.35 21.26 17.63
N PHE A 5 21.63 21.51 16.35
CA PHE A 5 21.04 20.72 15.26
C PHE A 5 21.47 19.26 15.30
N ILE A 6 22.78 18.99 15.43
CA ILE A 6 23.29 17.66 15.74
C ILE A 6 24.06 17.74 17.04
N SER A 7 23.66 16.92 18.01
CA SER A 7 24.40 16.74 19.26
C SER A 7 24.65 15.26 19.52
N VAL A 8 25.73 14.96 20.23
CA VAL A 8 26.13 13.60 20.56
C VAL A 8 26.23 13.49 22.07
N ASN A 9 25.48 12.56 22.66
CA ASN A 9 25.64 12.17 24.05
C ASN A 9 26.21 10.75 24.14
N ASP A 10 26.42 10.22 25.34
CA ASP A 10 27.04 8.90 25.56
C ASP A 10 26.37 7.75 24.78
N ARG A 11 25.05 7.82 24.57
CA ARG A 11 24.25 6.72 24.01
C ARG A 11 23.63 7.02 22.65
N GLU A 12 23.47 8.29 22.30
CA GLU A 12 22.64 8.71 21.16
C GLU A 12 23.29 9.85 20.38
N ILE A 13 23.07 9.81 19.07
CA ILE A 13 23.24 10.92 18.15
C ILE A 13 21.86 11.53 17.96
N ILE A 14 21.70 12.79 18.32
CA ILE A 14 20.44 13.52 18.22
C ILE A 14 20.49 14.38 16.96
N ILE A 15 19.50 14.23 16.07
CA ILE A 15 19.29 15.12 14.92
C ILE A 15 17.99 15.88 15.18
N ASN A 16 18.09 17.18 15.46
CA ASN A 16 16.97 18.05 15.80
C ASN A 16 16.70 19.07 14.70
N THR A 17 15.74 18.76 13.83
CA THR A 17 15.41 19.61 12.67
C THR A 17 14.58 20.84 13.03
N LEU A 18 14.20 20.99 14.31
CA LEU A 18 13.60 22.21 14.84
C LEU A 18 14.63 23.29 15.20
N SER A 19 15.92 22.91 15.27
CA SER A 19 16.99 23.86 15.57
C SER A 19 17.12 24.90 14.45
N PRO A 20 17.21 26.22 14.75
CA PRO A 20 17.44 27.25 13.73
C PRO A 20 18.72 27.03 12.91
N GLN A 21 19.72 26.33 13.46
CA GLN A 21 20.96 25.95 12.80
C GLN A 21 20.74 25.05 11.57
N VAL A 22 19.57 24.41 11.46
CA VAL A 22 19.22 23.59 10.29
C VAL A 22 19.28 24.38 8.98
N ASN A 23 19.02 25.70 9.03
CA ASN A 23 19.02 26.57 7.86
C ASN A 23 20.42 27.04 7.45
N SER A 24 21.44 26.85 8.31
CA SER A 24 22.82 27.24 8.02
C SER A 24 23.68 26.12 7.44
N LEU A 25 23.16 24.90 7.35
CA LEU A 25 23.90 23.78 6.77
C LEU A 25 23.98 23.93 5.25
N SER A 26 25.20 23.96 4.76
CA SER A 26 25.47 23.85 3.33
C SER A 26 25.22 22.41 2.87
N VAL A 27 24.90 22.26 1.59
CA VAL A 27 24.86 20.93 0.96
C VAL A 27 26.29 20.39 0.95
N ASP A 28 26.44 19.11 1.27
CA ASP A 28 27.72 18.40 1.40
C ASP A 28 28.53 18.71 2.68
N ASP A 29 27.95 19.48 3.63
CA ASP A 29 28.50 19.61 4.97
C ASP A 29 28.59 18.23 5.63
N THR A 30 29.83 17.80 5.89
CA THR A 30 30.13 16.54 6.55
C THR A 30 30.47 16.79 8.01
N LEU A 31 29.63 16.31 8.91
CA LEU A 31 29.93 16.27 10.33
C LEU A 31 30.64 14.96 10.66
N LEU A 32 31.88 15.06 11.10
CA LEU A 32 32.64 13.95 11.64
C LEU A 32 32.29 13.76 13.12
N ILE A 33 31.77 12.58 13.47
CA ILE A 33 31.55 12.19 14.86
C ILE A 33 32.75 11.33 15.26
N ASP A 34 33.84 12.02 15.58
CA ASP A 34 35.14 11.41 15.89
C ASP A 34 35.06 10.46 17.09
N HIS A 35 35.95 9.47 17.09
CA HIS A 35 35.97 8.25 17.94
C HIS A 35 35.01 7.11 17.55
N GLN A 36 34.00 7.34 16.70
CA GLN A 36 33.04 6.29 16.32
C GLN A 36 33.16 5.83 14.86
N GLY A 37 34.04 6.47 14.08
CA GLY A 37 34.14 6.19 12.65
C GLY A 37 32.87 6.54 11.88
N LEU A 38 32.03 7.44 12.39
CA LEU A 38 30.78 7.82 11.76
C LEU A 38 30.86 9.22 11.18
N SER A 39 30.32 9.40 9.98
CA SER A 39 30.09 10.72 9.40
C SER A 39 28.65 10.88 8.95
N ILE A 40 28.11 12.09 9.13
CA ILE A 40 26.79 12.48 8.67
C ILE A 40 26.97 13.59 7.66
N GLU A 41 26.39 13.42 6.48
CA GLU A 41 26.50 14.36 5.36
C GLU A 41 25.08 14.76 4.94
N ASN A 42 24.82 16.06 4.84
CA ASN A 42 23.56 16.57 4.29
C ASN A 42 23.64 16.55 2.76
N VAL A 43 22.86 15.68 2.11
CA VAL A 43 22.97 15.40 0.68
C VAL A 43 21.88 16.14 -0.11
N GLN A 44 22.23 16.58 -1.33
CA GLN A 44 21.28 17.20 -2.23
C GLN A 44 20.14 16.23 -2.63
N LYS A 45 18.92 16.76 -2.68
CA LYS A 45 17.71 15.98 -2.99
C LYS A 45 17.67 15.43 -4.41
N SER A 46 18.26 16.16 -5.37
CA SER A 46 18.12 15.90 -6.81
C SER A 46 18.85 14.64 -7.29
N SER A 47 19.51 13.91 -6.41
CA SER A 47 20.28 12.72 -6.78
C SER A 47 19.42 11.46 -6.96
N TYR A 48 18.16 11.45 -6.52
CA TYR A 48 17.35 10.23 -6.43
C TYR A 48 15.85 10.48 -6.76
N ASN A 49 15.36 9.88 -7.84
CA ASN A 49 13.97 9.99 -8.28
C ASN A 49 12.99 9.38 -7.26
N PHE A 50 13.38 8.26 -6.66
CA PHE A 50 12.59 7.56 -5.66
C PHE A 50 12.20 8.46 -4.47
N LEU A 51 13.12 9.33 -4.03
CA LEU A 51 12.88 10.21 -2.89
C LEU A 51 12.10 11.48 -3.26
N SER A 52 12.18 11.93 -4.52
CA SER A 52 11.38 13.07 -4.99
C SER A 52 9.90 12.74 -5.12
N ASP A 53 9.57 11.49 -5.45
CA ASP A 53 8.21 11.05 -5.77
C ASP A 53 7.52 10.29 -4.64
N MET A 54 7.90 10.61 -3.40
CA MET A 54 7.21 10.12 -2.20
C MET A 54 5.74 10.59 -2.20
N PRO A 55 4.75 9.68 -2.13
CA PRO A 55 3.33 10.05 -2.14
C PRO A 55 3.00 11.04 -1.02
N HIS A 56 2.15 12.03 -1.30
CA HIS A 56 1.61 12.97 -0.31
C HIS A 56 2.69 13.61 0.57
N SER A 57 3.87 13.85 0.01
CA SER A 57 5.03 14.27 0.80
C SER A 57 5.87 15.29 0.04
N THR A 58 6.62 16.06 0.81
CA THR A 58 7.74 16.85 0.32
C THR A 58 8.99 16.40 1.04
N ASN A 59 10.00 15.99 0.28
CA ASN A 59 11.30 15.76 0.88
C ASN A 59 11.84 17.07 1.44
N LYS A 60 12.19 17.08 2.72
CA LYS A 60 12.71 18.25 3.43
C LYS A 60 14.22 18.18 3.50
N GLN A 61 14.76 17.05 3.95
CA GLN A 61 16.19 16.85 4.13
C GLN A 61 16.57 15.37 3.93
N LEU A 62 17.84 15.15 3.57
CA LEU A 62 18.41 13.84 3.34
C LEU A 62 19.79 13.78 3.98
N PHE A 63 19.98 12.87 4.94
CA PHE A 63 21.26 12.70 5.62
C PHE A 63 21.88 11.37 5.24
N LYS A 64 23.05 11.38 4.63
CA LYS A 64 23.84 10.17 4.40
C LYS A 64 24.68 9.88 5.64
N VAL A 65 24.46 8.71 6.22
CA VAL A 65 25.23 8.21 7.36
C VAL A 65 26.23 7.19 6.83
N LYS A 66 27.53 7.49 6.95
CA LYS A 66 28.62 6.57 6.61
C LYS A 66 29.21 6.00 7.89
N VAL A 67 29.42 4.68 7.92
CA VAL A 67 29.94 3.96 9.09
C VAL A 67 31.26 3.27 8.73
N LYS A 68 32.34 3.66 9.38
CA LYS A 68 33.64 2.99 9.33
C LYS A 68 33.68 1.92 10.43
N GLY A 69 33.92 0.67 10.05
CA GLY A 69 34.07 -0.45 10.99
C GLY A 69 32.85 -1.37 11.11
N SER A 70 32.82 -2.21 12.15
CA SER A 70 31.84 -3.28 12.32
C SER A 70 30.79 -3.04 13.40
N ASN A 71 31.03 -2.15 14.37
CA ASN A 71 30.15 -1.97 15.53
C ASN A 71 29.83 -0.50 15.79
N LEU A 72 28.61 -0.09 15.46
CA LEU A 72 28.05 1.17 15.95
C LEU A 72 27.37 0.93 17.32
N GLU A 73 27.82 1.62 18.35
CA GLU A 73 27.25 1.49 19.70
C GLU A 73 26.10 2.47 19.99
N LYS A 74 26.10 3.64 19.32
CA LYS A 74 25.09 4.69 19.55
C LYS A 74 23.82 4.46 18.74
N SER A 75 22.67 4.93 19.21
CA SER A 75 21.43 5.03 18.39
C SER A 75 21.20 6.44 17.85
N PHE A 76 20.30 6.60 16.88
CA PHE A 76 19.84 7.93 16.47
C PHE A 76 18.52 8.29 17.14
N ARG A 77 18.42 9.50 17.68
CA ARG A 77 17.16 10.15 18.07
C ARG A 77 16.90 11.29 17.10
N LEU A 78 15.75 11.28 16.45
CA LEU A 78 15.37 12.22 15.39
C LEU A 78 14.20 13.05 15.90
N ILE A 79 14.28 14.36 15.81
CA ILE A 79 13.27 15.29 16.31
C ILE A 79 12.85 16.20 15.15
N GLY A 80 11.55 16.30 14.90
CA GLY A 80 10.98 17.13 13.84
C GLY A 80 9.59 17.67 14.16
N ASN A 81 8.96 18.32 13.19
CA ASN A 81 7.61 18.90 13.32
C ASN A 81 6.52 17.81 13.33
N LYS A 82 5.32 18.15 13.85
CA LYS A 82 4.21 17.19 13.96
C LYS A 82 3.74 16.62 12.62
N ASP A 83 3.91 17.36 11.52
CA ASP A 83 3.57 16.95 10.16
C ASP A 83 4.77 16.32 9.41
N GLU A 84 5.90 16.15 10.06
CA GLU A 84 7.09 15.53 9.49
C GLU A 84 7.19 14.05 9.86
N TYR A 85 7.88 13.26 9.06
CA TYR A 85 8.16 11.87 9.39
C TYR A 85 9.53 11.47 8.87
N PHE A 86 10.03 10.39 9.46
CA PHE A 86 11.38 9.88 9.25
C PHE A 86 11.30 8.42 8.83
N PHE A 87 12.10 8.06 7.84
CA PHE A 87 12.45 6.67 7.57
C PHE A 87 13.94 6.59 7.26
N ALA A 88 14.49 5.38 7.28
CA ALA A 88 15.87 5.15 6.86
C ALA A 88 15.91 4.12 5.74
N ILE A 89 16.86 4.26 4.82
CA ILE A 89 17.00 3.37 3.66
C ILE A 89 18.48 3.12 3.39
N GLN A 90 18.85 1.86 3.14
CA GLN A 90 20.22 1.51 2.78
C GLN A 90 20.63 2.18 1.47
N ASP A 91 21.86 2.71 1.38
CA ASP A 91 22.37 3.41 0.19
C ASP A 91 22.27 2.56 -1.08
N ARG A 92 22.79 1.33 -1.03
CA ARG A 92 22.72 0.39 -2.18
C ARG A 92 21.30 0.02 -2.59
N PHE A 93 20.39 -0.12 -1.62
CA PHE A 93 19.00 -0.42 -1.93
C PHE A 93 18.31 0.80 -2.55
N LEU A 94 18.58 2.02 -2.08
CA LEU A 94 18.08 3.24 -2.73
C LEU A 94 18.59 3.35 -4.18
N GLN A 95 19.88 3.15 -4.41
CA GLN A 95 20.47 3.16 -5.75
C GLN A 95 19.83 2.12 -6.67
N LEU A 96 19.51 0.94 -6.12
CA LEU A 96 18.73 -0.07 -6.84
C LEU A 96 17.37 0.53 -7.24
N LEU A 97 16.60 1.08 -6.30
CA LEU A 97 15.27 1.68 -6.56
C LEU A 97 15.26 2.78 -7.62
N ASP A 98 16.38 3.48 -7.81
CA ASP A 98 16.54 4.55 -8.79
C ASP A 98 16.98 4.07 -10.18
N LEU A 99 17.19 2.77 -10.38
CA LEU A 99 17.46 2.24 -11.72
C LEU A 99 16.16 2.21 -12.54
N ASP A 100 16.20 2.85 -13.71
CA ASP A 100 15.09 2.86 -14.68
C ASP A 100 14.63 1.44 -15.09
N GLU A 101 15.52 0.45 -15.00
CA GLU A 101 15.24 -0.94 -15.39
C GLU A 101 14.33 -1.70 -14.41
N ILE A 102 14.17 -1.19 -13.18
CA ILE A 102 13.28 -1.80 -12.17
C ILE A 102 11.82 -1.81 -12.62
N ASP A 103 11.47 -0.97 -13.58
CA ASP A 103 10.13 -0.90 -14.14
C ASP A 103 9.59 -2.24 -14.64
N ARG A 104 10.47 -3.20 -14.94
CA ARG A 104 10.10 -4.52 -15.47
C ARG A 104 10.07 -5.63 -14.42
N ASP A 105 10.56 -5.41 -13.21
CA ASP A 105 10.91 -6.51 -12.31
C ASP A 105 10.31 -6.35 -10.90
N VAL A 106 8.98 -6.31 -10.81
CA VAL A 106 8.26 -6.51 -9.51
C VAL A 106 8.70 -7.82 -8.86
N GLU A 107 9.12 -8.79 -9.67
CA GLU A 107 9.67 -10.06 -9.23
C GLU A 107 11.00 -9.88 -8.49
N LEU A 108 11.90 -8.97 -8.90
CA LEU A 108 13.10 -8.63 -8.14
C LEU A 108 12.78 -8.21 -6.71
N PHE A 109 11.78 -7.36 -6.50
CA PHE A 109 11.35 -6.97 -5.14
C PHE A 109 10.76 -8.10 -4.31
N SER A 110 10.17 -9.11 -4.95
CA SER A 110 9.73 -10.31 -4.24
C SER A 110 10.90 -11.19 -3.78
N ARG A 111 12.09 -11.03 -4.39
CA ARG A 111 13.29 -11.85 -4.15
C ARG A 111 14.29 -11.21 -3.20
N ILE A 112 14.26 -9.89 -3.02
CA ILE A 112 15.17 -9.14 -2.11
C ILE A 112 14.43 -8.62 -0.89
N SER A 113 15.09 -8.68 0.27
CA SER A 113 14.54 -8.09 1.49
C SER A 113 14.57 -6.55 1.39
N PRO A 114 13.44 -5.84 1.54
CA PRO A 114 13.43 -4.37 1.44
C PRO A 114 14.27 -3.72 2.53
N LYS A 115 15.42 -3.11 2.17
CA LYS A 115 16.34 -2.46 3.14
C LYS A 115 15.90 -1.04 3.50
N ILE A 116 14.64 -0.93 3.89
CA ILE A 116 14.00 0.30 4.38
C ILE A 116 13.52 0.08 5.81
N GLU A 117 13.69 1.07 6.67
CA GLU A 117 13.25 1.09 8.06
C GLU A 117 12.25 2.22 8.28
N VAL A 118 10.98 1.85 8.43
CA VAL A 118 9.91 2.77 8.81
C VAL A 118 9.99 2.97 10.32
N LEU A 119 10.31 4.17 10.76
CA LEU A 119 10.57 4.42 12.17
C LEU A 119 9.27 4.54 12.95
N THR A 120 9.35 4.21 14.24
CA THR A 120 8.24 4.48 15.17
C THR A 120 8.38 5.91 15.65
N HIS A 121 7.34 6.71 15.41
CA HIS A 121 7.21 8.08 15.87
C HIS A 121 6.44 8.16 17.18
N SER A 122 6.98 8.84 18.18
CA SER A 122 6.24 9.27 19.38
C SER A 122 5.85 10.73 19.24
N GLU A 123 4.60 11.04 19.58
CA GLU A 123 4.12 12.42 19.61
C GLU A 123 4.43 13.05 20.97
N GLY A 124 5.23 14.12 20.95
CA GLY A 124 5.41 15.03 22.09
C GLY A 124 4.47 16.24 21.97
N ASN A 125 4.47 17.10 22.99
CA ASN A 125 3.60 18.28 23.04
C ASN A 125 3.71 19.16 21.79
N ASN A 126 4.94 19.36 21.27
CA ASN A 126 5.22 20.24 20.13
C ASN A 126 6.06 19.63 19.01
N ALA A 127 6.51 18.37 19.15
CA ALA A 127 7.43 17.75 18.22
C ALA A 127 7.04 16.28 17.98
N VAL A 128 7.48 15.75 16.85
CA VAL A 128 7.56 14.30 16.64
C VAL A 128 8.97 13.84 16.94
N GLU A 129 9.09 12.70 17.61
CA GLU A 129 10.37 12.03 17.80
C GLU A 129 10.38 10.65 17.16
N ALA A 130 11.49 10.25 16.56
CA ALA A 130 11.72 8.88 16.08
C ALA A 130 13.08 8.38 16.53
N LYS A 131 13.26 7.05 16.58
CA LYS A 131 14.52 6.43 16.97
C LYS A 131 14.97 5.38 15.96
N ILE A 132 16.26 5.40 15.60
CA ILE A 132 16.94 4.30 14.90
C ILE A 132 17.82 3.59 15.90
N ASN A 133 17.40 2.40 16.33
CA ASN A 133 18.17 1.63 17.30
C ASN A 133 19.31 0.84 16.64
N ARG A 134 20.20 0.26 17.46
CA ARG A 134 21.34 -0.53 16.99
C ARG A 134 20.98 -1.67 16.05
N ARG A 135 19.88 -2.38 16.31
CA ARG A 135 19.42 -3.48 15.46
C ARG A 135 19.03 -2.97 14.07
N GLN A 136 18.32 -1.85 14.00
CA GLN A 136 17.88 -1.24 12.74
C GLN A 136 19.06 -0.72 11.92
N MET A 137 20.03 -0.05 12.54
CA MET A 137 21.24 0.37 11.82
C MET A 137 22.02 -0.83 11.31
N ASN A 138 22.21 -1.88 12.13
CA ASN A 138 22.86 -3.11 11.71
C ASN A 138 22.15 -3.77 10.53
N TYR A 139 20.82 -3.69 10.49
CA TYR A 139 20.04 -4.17 9.34
C TYR A 139 20.28 -3.31 8.08
N LEU A 140 20.36 -1.98 8.23
CA LEU A 140 20.57 -1.05 7.12
C LEU A 140 21.99 -1.14 6.53
N ILE A 141 23.01 -1.35 7.36
CA ILE A 141 24.41 -1.36 6.91
C ILE A 141 24.92 -2.74 6.45
N ASN A 142 24.23 -3.83 6.81
CA ASN A 142 24.66 -5.18 6.46
C ASN A 142 23.76 -5.78 5.37
N ASN A 143 24.40 -6.37 4.37
CA ASN A 143 23.73 -7.20 3.37
C ASN A 143 23.97 -8.67 3.70
N SER A 144 22.93 -9.50 3.53
CA SER A 144 23.14 -10.95 3.51
C SER A 144 23.98 -11.29 2.29
N ILE A 145 24.72 -12.41 2.36
CA ILE A 145 25.47 -12.92 1.21
C ILE A 145 24.52 -13.17 0.03
N GLU A 146 23.36 -13.75 0.33
CA GLU A 146 22.29 -14.03 -0.65
C GLU A 146 21.77 -12.75 -1.33
N ASP A 147 21.51 -11.67 -0.58
CA ASP A 147 21.06 -10.39 -1.17
C ASP A 147 22.13 -9.85 -2.13
N ARG A 148 23.42 -9.98 -1.78
CA ARG A 148 24.53 -9.52 -2.64
C ARG A 148 24.59 -10.30 -3.95
N GLU A 149 24.48 -11.63 -3.87
CA GLU A 149 24.52 -12.51 -5.04
C GLU A 149 23.32 -12.28 -5.97
N LYS A 150 22.11 -12.13 -5.41
CA LYS A 150 20.91 -11.82 -6.20
C LYS A 150 21.05 -10.49 -6.94
N ILE A 151 21.48 -9.44 -6.24
CA ILE A 151 21.67 -8.11 -6.84
C ILE A 151 22.78 -8.14 -7.89
N SER A 152 23.91 -8.82 -7.64
CA SER A 152 25.01 -8.89 -8.61
C SER A 152 24.64 -9.65 -9.88
N ASN A 153 23.83 -10.69 -9.77
CA ASN A 153 23.43 -11.51 -10.92
C ASN A 153 22.44 -10.78 -11.84
N GLN A 154 21.67 -9.84 -11.31
CA GLN A 154 20.65 -9.13 -12.09
C GLN A 154 21.13 -7.76 -12.58
N VAL A 155 22.07 -7.12 -11.88
CA VAL A 155 22.47 -5.76 -12.19
C VAL A 155 24.00 -5.65 -12.26
N ASN A 156 24.53 -5.88 -13.46
CA ASN A 156 25.97 -5.83 -13.75
C ASN A 156 26.60 -4.47 -13.38
N SER A 157 25.84 -3.37 -13.49
CA SER A 157 26.29 -2.01 -13.16
C SER A 157 26.52 -1.78 -11.66
N LEU A 158 25.95 -2.59 -10.77
CA LEU A 158 26.10 -2.44 -9.31
C LEU A 158 27.38 -3.11 -8.76
N SER A 159 28.17 -3.78 -9.60
CA SER A 159 29.39 -4.50 -9.19
C SER A 159 30.55 -3.57 -8.78
N SER A 160 30.54 -2.30 -9.23
CA SER A 160 31.55 -1.28 -8.91
C SER A 160 31.23 -0.44 -7.68
N MET A 161 30.08 -0.68 -7.02
CA MET A 161 29.63 0.20 -5.94
C MET A 161 30.45 0.01 -4.67
N SER A 162 30.72 1.15 -4.02
CA SER A 162 31.54 1.22 -2.81
C SER A 162 31.09 0.18 -1.77
N SER A 163 32.07 -0.47 -1.16
CA SER A 163 31.85 -1.36 -0.01
C SER A 163 31.49 -0.60 1.27
N ASP A 164 31.38 0.73 1.19
CA ASP A 164 31.04 1.59 2.30
C ASP A 164 29.68 1.24 2.89
N LYS A 165 29.70 0.98 4.19
CA LYS A 165 28.51 0.77 5.00
C LYS A 165 27.81 2.10 5.21
N SER A 166 26.80 2.37 4.39
CA SER A 166 26.04 3.61 4.51
C SER A 166 24.54 3.41 4.30
N PHE A 167 23.80 4.35 4.88
CA PHE A 167 22.35 4.45 4.74
C PHE A 167 21.95 5.93 4.78
N TYR A 168 20.74 6.21 4.33
CA TYR A 168 20.14 7.53 4.39
C TYR A 168 19.11 7.59 5.50
N ILE A 169 19.07 8.72 6.21
CA ILE A 169 17.94 9.15 7.02
C ILE A 169 17.19 10.18 6.19
N VAL A 170 15.92 9.87 5.89
CA VAL A 170 15.07 10.69 5.05
C VAL A 170 14.07 11.41 5.93
N LEU A 171 14.07 12.75 5.88
CA LEU A 171 13.07 13.59 6.52
C LEU A 171 12.11 14.13 5.47
N ASN A 172 10.84 13.77 5.62
CA ASN A 172 9.76 14.24 4.76
C ASN A 172 8.74 15.05 5.58
N LYS A 173 8.15 16.05 4.93
CA LYS A 173 6.96 16.76 5.41
C LYS A 173 5.74 16.22 4.67
N PHE A 174 4.77 15.71 5.42
CA PHE A 174 3.53 15.20 4.88
C PHE A 174 2.63 16.34 4.38
N LYS A 175 1.95 16.12 3.26
CA LYS A 175 0.96 16.99 2.65
C LYS A 175 -0.40 16.30 2.79
N SER A 176 -1.24 16.82 3.67
CA SER A 176 -2.58 16.27 3.84
C SER A 176 -3.50 16.82 2.75
N GLU A 177 -4.07 15.90 1.97
CA GLU A 177 -5.14 16.17 1.02
C GLU A 177 -6.29 15.22 1.36
N PRO A 178 -7.39 15.72 1.95
CA PRO A 178 -8.49 14.87 2.37
C PRO A 178 -9.04 14.06 1.19
N SER A 179 -9.08 12.75 1.34
CA SER A 179 -9.60 11.86 0.32
C SER A 179 -11.11 12.01 0.22
N GLN A 180 -11.62 12.03 -1.01
CA GLN A 180 -13.06 11.91 -1.23
C GLN A 180 -13.46 10.45 -1.11
N LEU A 181 -14.32 10.14 -0.13
CA LEU A 181 -14.82 8.79 0.15
C LEU A 181 -16.27 8.64 -0.31
N GLY A 182 -16.74 7.40 -0.37
CA GLY A 182 -18.10 7.04 -0.78
C GLY A 182 -18.18 6.57 -2.22
N LEU A 183 -19.37 6.68 -2.81
CA LEU A 183 -19.65 6.15 -4.13
C LEU A 183 -19.55 7.23 -5.22
N PHE A 184 -18.84 6.89 -6.31
CA PHE A 184 -18.65 7.76 -7.47
C PHE A 184 -19.11 7.05 -8.73
N ARG A 185 -19.89 7.73 -9.58
CA ARG A 185 -20.14 7.26 -10.93
C ARG A 185 -18.86 7.41 -11.75
N LEU A 186 -18.51 6.38 -12.51
CA LEU A 186 -17.35 6.41 -13.40
C LEU A 186 -17.81 6.78 -14.80
N ILE A 187 -17.26 7.86 -15.35
CA ILE A 187 -17.57 8.36 -16.69
C ILE A 187 -16.32 8.22 -17.54
N GLU A 188 -16.46 7.65 -18.72
CA GLU A 188 -15.36 7.53 -19.68
C GLU A 188 -14.79 8.91 -20.04
N ASP A 189 -13.45 8.94 -20.13
CA ASP A 189 -12.67 10.12 -20.45
C ASP A 189 -11.42 9.68 -21.23
N GLY A 190 -11.62 9.44 -22.53
CA GLY A 190 -10.59 8.88 -23.43
C GLY A 190 -10.12 7.50 -22.96
N ASP A 191 -8.81 7.36 -22.76
CA ASP A 191 -8.17 6.14 -22.24
C ASP A 191 -8.19 6.06 -20.71
N SER A 192 -9.13 6.76 -20.08
CA SER A 192 -9.31 6.80 -18.63
C SER A 192 -10.79 6.97 -18.25
N PHE A 193 -11.05 7.17 -16.96
CA PHE A 193 -12.36 7.61 -16.48
C PHE A 193 -12.20 8.73 -15.46
N ARG A 194 -13.19 9.61 -15.42
CA ARG A 194 -13.36 10.60 -14.36
C ARG A 194 -14.43 10.14 -13.36
N LYS A 195 -14.28 10.59 -12.11
CA LYS A 195 -15.22 10.31 -11.02
C LYS A 195 -16.21 11.44 -10.88
N GLU A 196 -17.50 11.11 -10.88
CA GLU A 196 -18.56 12.05 -10.52
C GLU A 196 -19.24 11.60 -9.24
N LYS A 197 -19.39 12.50 -8.26
CA LYS A 197 -20.26 12.22 -7.12
C LYS A 197 -21.67 11.96 -7.61
N LEU A 198 -22.38 11.06 -6.93
CA LEU A 198 -23.78 10.80 -7.23
C LEU A 198 -24.57 12.12 -7.13
N THR A 199 -25.07 12.61 -8.26
CA THR A 199 -25.91 13.81 -8.32
C THR A 199 -27.39 13.42 -8.32
N GLU A 200 -28.27 14.43 -8.25
CA GLU A 200 -29.72 14.20 -8.39
C GLU A 200 -30.10 13.70 -9.77
N LYS A 201 -29.28 13.93 -10.82
CA LYS A 201 -29.59 13.51 -12.19
C LYS A 201 -29.88 11.99 -12.23
N PRO A 202 -31.02 11.56 -12.80
CA PRO A 202 -31.35 10.15 -12.91
C PRO A 202 -30.38 9.43 -13.87
N LEU A 203 -30.24 8.11 -13.69
CA LEU A 203 -29.58 7.27 -14.68
C LEU A 203 -30.56 7.14 -15.85
N GLU A 204 -30.10 7.44 -17.06
CA GLU A 204 -30.97 7.53 -18.25
C GLU A 204 -31.31 6.16 -18.86
N ASP A 205 -30.63 5.10 -18.44
CA ASP A 205 -30.69 3.74 -18.97
C ASP A 205 -31.32 2.77 -17.95
N ASP A 206 -31.98 1.71 -18.39
CA ASP A 206 -32.46 0.58 -17.56
C ASP A 206 -31.34 -0.42 -17.17
N LYS A 207 -30.09 -0.17 -17.59
CA LYS A 207 -28.90 -0.99 -17.25
C LYS A 207 -28.82 -1.31 -15.75
N PRO A 208 -28.44 -2.55 -15.37
CA PRO A 208 -28.06 -2.86 -14.00
C PRO A 208 -26.85 -2.02 -13.55
N ILE A 209 -26.60 -1.99 -12.25
CA ILE A 209 -25.49 -1.24 -11.65
C ILE A 209 -24.33 -2.20 -11.36
N ALA A 210 -23.11 -1.79 -11.70
CA ALA A 210 -21.89 -2.45 -11.26
C ALA A 210 -21.09 -1.53 -10.33
N ILE A 211 -20.65 -2.03 -9.18
CA ILE A 211 -19.81 -1.29 -8.23
C ILE A 211 -18.44 -1.96 -8.16
N ILE A 212 -17.39 -1.21 -8.49
CA ILE A 212 -16.01 -1.61 -8.34
C ILE A 212 -15.54 -1.24 -6.93
N VAL A 213 -15.04 -2.22 -6.17
CA VAL A 213 -14.54 -2.02 -4.80
C VAL A 213 -13.04 -2.36 -4.75
N HIS A 214 -12.20 -1.35 -4.52
CA HIS A 214 -10.74 -1.51 -4.55
C HIS A 214 -10.18 -2.27 -3.34
N GLY A 215 -8.90 -2.64 -3.38
CA GLY A 215 -8.19 -3.34 -2.31
C GLY A 215 -7.47 -2.43 -1.30
N LEU A 216 -6.65 -3.05 -0.44
CA LEU A 216 -5.80 -2.39 0.56
C LEU A 216 -4.79 -1.45 -0.13
N VAL A 217 -4.58 -0.25 0.42
CA VAL A 217 -3.64 0.77 -0.07
C VAL A 217 -3.88 1.13 -1.56
N SER A 218 -5.15 1.27 -1.93
CA SER A 218 -5.55 1.52 -3.32
C SER A 218 -6.64 2.57 -3.41
N SER A 219 -6.97 2.95 -4.64
CA SER A 219 -8.08 3.82 -5.02
C SER A 219 -8.58 3.41 -6.41
N ILE A 220 -9.78 3.83 -6.76
CA ILE A 220 -10.35 3.60 -8.08
C ILE A 220 -9.62 4.51 -9.07
N GLY A 221 -8.78 3.96 -9.93
CA GLY A 221 -7.99 4.73 -10.89
C GLY A 221 -7.60 3.89 -12.10
N ALA A 222 -6.50 4.27 -12.77
CA ALA A 222 -6.06 3.67 -14.03
C ALA A 222 -5.93 2.12 -13.98
N SER A 223 -5.58 1.53 -12.83
CA SER A 223 -5.49 0.08 -12.67
C SER A 223 -6.81 -0.67 -12.84
N TYR A 224 -7.95 0.03 -12.78
CA TYR A 224 -9.29 -0.53 -12.96
C TYR A 224 -9.92 -0.14 -14.31
N PHE A 225 -9.17 0.53 -15.21
CA PHE A 225 -9.73 1.04 -16.46
C PHE A 225 -10.26 -0.07 -17.38
N ASN A 226 -9.53 -1.19 -17.53
CA ASN A 226 -10.01 -2.30 -18.35
C ASN A 226 -11.28 -2.92 -17.74
N LEU A 227 -11.34 -3.10 -16.42
CA LEU A 227 -12.55 -3.57 -15.74
C LEU A 227 -13.74 -2.64 -15.98
N PHE A 228 -13.53 -1.33 -15.85
CA PHE A 228 -14.54 -0.32 -16.18
C PHE A 228 -15.01 -0.45 -17.64
N ASN A 229 -14.08 -0.54 -18.59
CA ASN A 229 -14.38 -0.69 -20.02
C ASN A 229 -15.17 -1.95 -20.35
N THR A 230 -14.89 -3.05 -19.65
CA THR A 230 -15.69 -4.27 -19.77
C THR A 230 -17.10 -4.04 -19.25
N LEU A 231 -17.25 -3.52 -18.03
CA LEU A 231 -18.53 -3.41 -17.34
C LEU A 231 -19.46 -2.37 -17.99
N ARG A 232 -18.95 -1.22 -18.43
CA ARG A 232 -19.78 -0.10 -18.94
C ARG A 232 -20.62 -0.45 -20.18
N LYS A 233 -20.25 -1.53 -20.89
CA LYS A 233 -21.01 -2.05 -22.03
C LYS A 233 -22.44 -2.42 -21.60
N ASP A 234 -22.56 -3.06 -20.43
CA ASP A 234 -23.82 -3.65 -19.95
C ASP A 234 -24.31 -3.08 -18.60
N TYR A 235 -23.51 -2.24 -17.93
CA TYR A 235 -23.81 -1.71 -16.59
C TYR A 235 -23.61 -0.20 -16.48
N ASP A 236 -24.34 0.45 -15.59
CA ASP A 236 -23.94 1.73 -15.00
C ASP A 236 -22.85 1.46 -13.96
N VAL A 237 -21.63 1.96 -14.21
CA VAL A 237 -20.47 1.62 -13.38
C VAL A 237 -20.17 2.70 -12.34
N PHE A 238 -20.00 2.26 -11.11
CA PHE A 238 -19.58 3.07 -9.98
C PHE A 238 -18.28 2.53 -9.39
N GLY A 239 -17.50 3.42 -8.77
CA GLY A 239 -16.35 3.09 -7.94
C GLY A 239 -16.63 3.47 -6.49
N PHE A 240 -16.27 2.60 -5.55
CA PHE A 240 -16.37 2.87 -4.13
C PHE A 240 -15.00 3.21 -3.54
N GLU A 241 -14.86 4.41 -2.98
CA GLU A 241 -13.65 4.88 -2.32
C GLU A 241 -13.80 4.81 -0.80
N TYR A 242 -12.83 4.19 -0.14
CA TYR A 242 -12.79 4.07 1.31
C TYR A 242 -11.35 4.02 1.82
N LEU A 243 -11.15 4.24 3.12
CA LEU A 243 -9.86 4.12 3.79
C LEU A 243 -9.58 2.66 4.15
N THR A 244 -8.32 2.24 4.08
CA THR A 244 -7.97 0.82 4.08
C THR A 244 -6.97 0.41 5.16
N VAL A 245 -6.15 1.34 5.66
CA VAL A 245 -4.99 1.00 6.49
C VAL A 245 -5.34 0.93 7.98
N ASN A 246 -5.85 2.02 8.54
CA ASN A 246 -6.23 2.13 9.96
C ASN A 246 -7.74 1.95 10.16
N GLU A 247 -8.52 1.97 9.09
CA GLU A 247 -9.97 1.76 9.16
C GLU A 247 -10.29 0.27 9.26
N ARG A 248 -11.28 -0.10 10.09
CA ARG A 248 -11.74 -1.49 10.17
C ARG A 248 -12.49 -1.87 8.91
N VAL A 249 -12.32 -3.12 8.46
CA VAL A 249 -13.05 -3.64 7.29
C VAL A 249 -14.57 -3.53 7.51
N ARG A 250 -15.04 -3.81 8.73
CA ARG A 250 -16.46 -3.66 9.09
C ARG A 250 -16.98 -2.23 8.91
N ASN A 251 -16.21 -1.22 9.30
CA ASN A 251 -16.64 0.17 9.18
C ASN A 251 -16.76 0.58 7.71
N SER A 252 -15.82 0.15 6.87
CA SER A 252 -15.90 0.30 5.42
C SER A 252 -17.10 -0.45 4.83
N GLY A 253 -17.46 -1.61 5.39
CA GLY A 253 -18.67 -2.36 5.04
C GLY A 253 -19.96 -1.61 5.38
N ILE A 254 -20.02 -0.94 6.54
CA ILE A 254 -21.14 -0.04 6.92
C ILE A 254 -21.27 1.09 5.92
N LEU A 255 -20.15 1.74 5.56
CA LEU A 255 -20.16 2.81 4.58
C LEU A 255 -20.68 2.33 3.21
N LEU A 256 -20.18 1.21 2.70
CA LEU A 256 -20.63 0.63 1.44
C LEU A 256 -22.12 0.27 1.48
N ALA A 257 -22.59 -0.32 2.58
CA ALA A 257 -24.00 -0.69 2.75
C ALA A 257 -24.91 0.54 2.67
N ASN A 258 -24.51 1.66 3.28
CA ASN A 258 -25.25 2.91 3.21
C ASN A 258 -25.33 3.44 1.76
N GLU A 259 -24.22 3.43 1.02
CA GLU A 259 -24.20 3.84 -0.39
C GLU A 259 -25.08 2.95 -1.28
N VAL A 260 -25.02 1.63 -1.08
CA VAL A 260 -25.88 0.68 -1.78
C VAL A 260 -27.36 0.92 -1.48
N ASN A 261 -27.71 1.19 -0.21
CA ASN A 261 -29.08 1.47 0.18
C ASN A 261 -29.61 2.77 -0.43
N VAL A 262 -28.77 3.80 -0.54
CA VAL A 262 -29.09 5.04 -1.26
C VAL A 262 -29.38 4.74 -2.73
N LEU A 263 -28.52 3.95 -3.40
CA LEU A 263 -28.75 3.54 -4.78
C LEU A 263 -30.05 2.74 -4.95
N LYS A 264 -30.32 1.76 -4.09
CA LYS A 264 -31.55 0.95 -4.18
C LYS A 264 -32.81 1.77 -3.87
N LYS A 265 -32.74 2.76 -2.98
CA LYS A 265 -33.86 3.69 -2.79
C LYS A 265 -34.13 4.51 -4.05
N LYS A 266 -33.08 4.95 -4.75
CA LYS A 266 -33.20 5.74 -5.98
C LYS A 266 -33.58 4.87 -7.20
N TYR A 267 -33.10 3.64 -7.26
CA TYR A 267 -33.26 2.69 -8.37
C TYR A 267 -33.70 1.30 -7.87
N PRO A 268 -34.94 1.17 -7.34
CA PRO A 268 -35.36 -0.03 -6.61
C PRO A 268 -35.41 -1.32 -7.43
N LYS A 269 -35.49 -1.21 -8.77
CA LYS A 269 -35.57 -2.36 -9.68
C LYS A 269 -34.23 -2.77 -10.30
N LYS A 270 -33.18 -1.95 -10.17
CA LYS A 270 -31.88 -2.25 -10.78
C LYS A 270 -31.14 -3.29 -9.95
N GLU A 271 -30.67 -4.37 -10.58
CA GLU A 271 -29.71 -5.27 -9.94
C GLU A 271 -28.39 -4.52 -9.65
N ILE A 272 -27.73 -4.91 -8.56
CA ILE A 272 -26.40 -4.44 -8.17
C ILE A 272 -25.44 -5.62 -8.16
N LEU A 273 -24.49 -5.57 -9.09
CA LEU A 273 -23.30 -6.41 -9.13
C LEU A 273 -22.14 -5.68 -8.43
N ILE A 274 -21.46 -6.35 -7.52
CA ILE A 274 -20.17 -5.90 -7.01
C ILE A 274 -19.05 -6.68 -7.69
N VAL A 275 -18.01 -5.97 -8.15
CA VAL A 275 -16.73 -6.56 -8.54
C VAL A 275 -15.66 -6.01 -7.62
N ALA A 276 -15.18 -6.86 -6.72
CA ALA A 276 -14.32 -6.45 -5.62
C ALA A 276 -12.92 -7.05 -5.75
N HIS A 277 -11.92 -6.28 -5.32
CA HIS A 277 -10.53 -6.68 -5.35
C HIS A 277 -9.93 -6.81 -3.95
N SER A 278 -9.20 -7.90 -3.69
CA SER A 278 -8.43 -8.06 -2.45
C SER A 278 -9.29 -7.78 -1.21
N MET A 279 -8.86 -6.89 -0.31
CA MET A 279 -9.62 -6.42 0.87
C MET A 279 -11.04 -5.94 0.52
N GLY A 280 -11.26 -5.38 -0.66
CA GLY A 280 -12.58 -4.93 -1.11
C GLY A 280 -13.62 -6.03 -1.12
N GLY A 281 -13.20 -7.29 -1.33
CA GLY A 281 -14.11 -8.43 -1.25
C GLY A 281 -14.64 -8.66 0.16
N LEU A 282 -13.79 -8.49 1.18
CA LEU A 282 -14.21 -8.58 2.58
C LEU A 282 -15.11 -7.40 2.99
N VAL A 283 -14.83 -6.19 2.49
CA VAL A 283 -15.71 -5.03 2.68
C VAL A 283 -17.09 -5.29 2.09
N SER A 284 -17.13 -5.82 0.86
CA SER A 284 -18.36 -6.16 0.15
C SER A 284 -19.16 -7.24 0.87
N ARG A 285 -18.48 -8.29 1.36
CA ARG A 285 -19.09 -9.33 2.18
C ARG A 285 -19.61 -8.79 3.51
N SER A 286 -18.88 -7.90 4.19
CA SER A 286 -19.37 -7.26 5.43
C SER A 286 -20.63 -6.43 5.16
N ALA A 287 -20.65 -5.64 4.08
CA ALA A 287 -21.83 -4.88 3.67
C ALA A 287 -23.03 -5.81 3.38
N TYR A 288 -22.81 -6.91 2.67
CA TYR A 288 -23.86 -7.85 2.31
C TYR A 288 -24.38 -8.68 3.50
N ILE A 289 -23.47 -9.29 4.27
CA ILE A 289 -23.82 -10.26 5.32
C ILE A 289 -24.17 -9.58 6.64
N GLU A 290 -23.32 -8.67 7.12
CA GLU A 290 -23.51 -8.08 8.43
C GLU A 290 -24.48 -6.90 8.39
N GLN A 291 -24.39 -6.09 7.33
CA GLN A 291 -25.22 -4.88 7.17
C GLN A 291 -26.47 -5.11 6.31
N LYS A 292 -26.64 -6.32 5.75
CA LYS A 292 -27.80 -6.72 4.95
C LYS A 292 -28.09 -5.76 3.79
N ALA A 293 -27.04 -5.19 3.20
CA ALA A 293 -27.17 -4.35 2.01
C ALA A 293 -27.79 -5.16 0.86
N SER A 294 -28.68 -4.53 0.10
CA SER A 294 -29.37 -5.16 -1.04
C SER A 294 -28.43 -5.28 -2.25
N ILE A 295 -27.50 -6.24 -2.16
CA ILE A 295 -26.53 -6.60 -3.18
C ILE A 295 -26.97 -7.91 -3.81
N ASP A 296 -27.05 -7.95 -5.14
CA ASP A 296 -27.59 -9.11 -5.86
C ASP A 296 -26.50 -10.14 -6.19
N LYS A 297 -25.29 -9.67 -6.52
CA LYS A 297 -24.17 -10.51 -7.01
C LYS A 297 -22.82 -9.96 -6.53
N ILE A 298 -21.87 -10.83 -6.18
CA ILE A 298 -20.50 -10.43 -5.82
C ILE A 298 -19.47 -11.27 -6.58
N ILE A 299 -18.55 -10.59 -7.27
CA ILE A 299 -17.35 -11.18 -7.87
C ILE A 299 -16.15 -10.78 -7.00
N LEU A 300 -15.38 -11.79 -6.55
CA LEU A 300 -14.27 -11.66 -5.62
C LEU A 300 -12.95 -11.94 -6.33
N ALA A 301 -12.16 -10.90 -6.64
CA ALA A 301 -10.84 -11.06 -7.27
C ALA A 301 -9.73 -11.00 -6.22
N GLY A 302 -8.93 -12.07 -6.07
CA GLY A 302 -7.80 -12.11 -5.13
C GLY A 302 -8.18 -11.85 -3.67
N THR A 303 -9.44 -12.06 -3.29
CA THR A 303 -9.94 -11.72 -1.95
C THR A 303 -9.41 -12.70 -0.91
N PRO A 304 -8.79 -12.25 0.20
CA PRO A 304 -8.33 -13.14 1.27
C PRO A 304 -9.50 -13.57 2.18
N ASN A 305 -10.38 -14.46 1.70
CA ASN A 305 -11.58 -14.87 2.45
C ASN A 305 -11.28 -15.54 3.79
N ASN A 306 -10.07 -16.11 3.96
CA ASN A 306 -9.55 -16.67 5.21
C ASN A 306 -8.29 -15.94 5.71
N GLY A 307 -8.08 -14.70 5.25
CA GLY A 307 -6.94 -13.86 5.59
C GLY A 307 -5.71 -14.05 4.69
N SER A 308 -4.70 -13.23 4.94
CA SER A 308 -3.38 -13.29 4.29
C SER A 308 -2.24 -13.49 5.30
N ILE A 309 -1.33 -14.41 4.98
CA ILE A 309 -0.09 -14.65 5.74
C ILE A 309 0.80 -13.40 5.70
N LEU A 310 0.88 -12.71 4.55
CA LEU A 310 1.79 -11.58 4.38
C LEU A 310 1.44 -10.43 5.35
N ILE A 311 0.15 -10.24 5.63
CA ILE A 311 -0.34 -9.24 6.57
C ILE A 311 -0.10 -9.63 8.04
N SER A 312 0.18 -10.91 8.30
CA SER A 312 0.51 -11.40 9.64
C SER A 312 1.92 -10.96 10.10
N VAL A 313 2.71 -10.32 9.23
CA VAL A 313 3.95 -9.61 9.57
C VAL A 313 3.78 -8.10 9.26
N PRO A 314 3.08 -7.32 10.12
CA PRO A 314 2.63 -5.97 9.78
C PRO A 314 3.75 -5.02 9.35
N MET A 315 4.93 -5.11 9.97
CA MET A 315 6.07 -4.27 9.59
C MET A 315 6.58 -4.58 8.18
N LEU A 316 6.62 -5.85 7.76
CA LEU A 316 7.06 -6.21 6.42
C LEU A 316 6.03 -5.75 5.39
N ALA A 317 4.74 -6.03 5.63
CA ALA A 317 3.66 -5.56 4.78
C ALA A 317 3.68 -4.03 4.62
N ARG A 318 3.87 -3.29 5.72
CA ARG A 318 3.99 -1.83 5.74
C ARG A 318 5.14 -1.34 4.86
N LYS A 319 6.33 -1.92 4.97
CA LYS A 319 7.49 -1.59 4.13
C LYS A 319 7.19 -1.83 2.64
N CYS A 320 6.62 -3.00 2.30
CA CYS A 320 6.27 -3.33 0.92
C CYS A 320 5.23 -2.38 0.34
N LEU A 321 4.23 -1.98 1.13
CA LEU A 321 3.15 -1.11 0.67
C LEU A 321 3.58 0.34 0.52
N ILE A 322 4.48 0.84 1.38
CA ILE A 322 5.13 2.14 1.18
C ILE A 322 5.92 2.11 -0.13
N LEU A 323 6.74 1.08 -0.32
CA LEU A 323 7.55 0.94 -1.53
C LEU A 323 6.67 0.89 -2.78
N TYR A 324 5.62 0.08 -2.74
CA TYR A 324 4.62 0.02 -3.81
C TYR A 324 3.95 1.37 -4.08
N GLY A 325 3.57 2.10 -3.02
CA GLY A 325 2.98 3.44 -3.14
C GLY A 325 3.91 4.40 -3.89
N ILE A 326 5.19 4.42 -3.54
CA ILE A 326 6.20 5.28 -4.18
C ILE A 326 6.40 4.88 -5.64
N LEU A 327 6.63 3.59 -5.91
CA LEU A 327 6.79 3.08 -7.28
C LEU A 327 5.54 3.32 -8.14
N SER A 328 4.35 3.30 -7.55
CA SER A 328 3.10 3.61 -8.26
C SER A 328 2.97 5.10 -8.59
N ASN A 329 3.46 5.98 -7.71
CA ASN A 329 3.44 7.42 -7.94
C ASN A 329 4.43 7.83 -9.03
N LEU A 330 5.65 7.26 -9.05
CA LEU A 330 6.62 7.43 -10.14
C LEU A 330 6.01 7.12 -11.52
N LYS A 331 5.07 6.17 -11.58
CA LYS A 331 4.36 5.78 -12.81
C LYS A 331 3.15 6.67 -13.13
N GLY A 332 2.96 7.77 -12.40
CA GLY A 332 1.81 8.66 -12.51
C GLY A 332 0.48 8.02 -12.09
N LYS A 333 0.51 6.88 -11.38
CA LYS A 333 -0.71 6.12 -11.05
C LYS A 333 -1.37 6.54 -9.73
N ASN A 334 -0.68 7.34 -8.90
CA ASN A 334 -1.15 7.96 -7.65
C ASN A 334 -2.27 7.18 -6.94
N THR A 335 -2.00 5.92 -6.61
CA THR A 335 -3.07 4.98 -6.22
C THR A 335 -3.40 5.03 -4.74
N ILE A 336 -2.50 5.56 -3.90
CA ILE A 336 -2.67 5.60 -2.45
C ILE A 336 -3.30 6.91 -1.98
N LYS A 337 -4.27 6.82 -1.07
CA LYS A 337 -4.89 7.96 -0.39
C LYS A 337 -3.94 8.59 0.63
N SER A 338 -4.06 9.90 0.88
CA SER A 338 -3.13 10.60 1.77
C SER A 338 -3.20 10.05 3.20
N GLU A 339 -4.40 9.79 3.72
CA GLU A 339 -4.62 9.26 5.07
C GLU A 339 -4.09 7.83 5.22
N ASP A 340 -4.28 6.98 4.21
CA ASP A 340 -3.72 5.63 4.19
C ASP A 340 -2.20 5.69 4.16
N PHE A 341 -1.60 6.56 3.34
CA PHE A 341 -0.16 6.76 3.32
C PHE A 341 0.36 7.25 4.68
N TRP A 342 -0.31 8.21 5.29
CA TRP A 342 0.03 8.71 6.62
C TRP A 342 0.05 7.60 7.66
N HIS A 343 -0.97 6.74 7.67
CA HIS A 343 -1.02 5.59 8.56
C HIS A 343 0.01 4.50 8.22
N LEU A 344 0.47 4.42 6.96
CA LEU A 344 1.61 3.60 6.61
C LEU A 344 2.94 4.21 7.04
N VAL A 345 3.14 5.52 7.13
CA VAL A 345 4.45 6.08 7.51
C VAL A 345 4.55 6.46 8.98
N ARG A 346 3.43 6.70 9.67
CA ARG A 346 3.36 6.89 11.13
C ARG A 346 2.86 5.64 11.86
N PRO A 347 3.35 5.38 13.08
CA PRO A 347 2.81 4.30 13.90
C PRO A 347 1.35 4.57 14.23
N GLY A 348 0.53 3.54 14.09
CA GLY A 348 -0.88 3.55 14.42
C GLY A 348 -1.37 2.11 14.56
N LYS A 349 -2.59 1.95 15.07
CA LYS A 349 -3.24 0.65 15.05
C LYS A 349 -3.62 0.37 13.60
N LEU A 350 -2.90 -0.49 12.88
CA LEU A 350 -3.23 -0.82 11.49
C LEU A 350 -4.47 -1.74 11.49
N GLN A 351 -5.65 -1.23 11.83
CA GLN A 351 -6.82 -2.07 12.10
C GLN A 351 -7.28 -2.83 10.85
N GLY A 352 -7.19 -2.21 9.67
CA GLY A 352 -7.47 -2.89 8.41
C GLY A 352 -6.50 -4.06 8.17
N PHE A 353 -5.24 -3.94 8.58
CA PHE A 353 -4.27 -5.05 8.53
C PHE A 353 -4.64 -6.14 9.53
N ASN A 354 -4.97 -5.75 10.76
CA ASN A 354 -5.37 -6.71 11.79
C ASN A 354 -6.60 -7.53 11.35
N ASP A 355 -7.56 -6.88 10.69
CA ASP A 355 -8.75 -7.54 10.13
C ASP A 355 -8.41 -8.48 8.97
N LEU A 356 -7.30 -8.26 8.24
CA LEU A 356 -6.84 -9.10 7.12
C LEU A 356 -5.96 -10.29 7.54
N ALA A 357 -5.53 -10.37 8.79
CA ALA A 357 -4.68 -11.46 9.26
C ALA A 357 -5.44 -12.81 9.28
N ASN A 358 -4.73 -13.93 9.07
CA ASN A 358 -5.32 -15.28 8.98
C ASN A 358 -6.14 -15.72 10.21
N ASN A 359 -5.93 -15.09 11.36
CA ASN A 359 -6.64 -15.37 12.62
C ASN A 359 -7.36 -14.14 13.16
N SER A 360 -7.78 -13.23 12.27
CA SER A 360 -8.51 -12.04 12.72
C SER A 360 -9.88 -12.43 13.24
N GLY A 361 -10.25 -11.88 14.41
CA GLY A 361 -11.60 -12.05 14.95
C GLY A 361 -12.68 -11.54 13.99
N PHE A 362 -12.34 -10.55 13.15
CA PHE A 362 -13.22 -10.05 12.10
C PHE A 362 -13.50 -11.12 11.03
N ILE A 363 -12.48 -11.74 10.43
CA ILE A 363 -12.67 -12.76 9.38
C ILE A 363 -13.41 -13.96 9.95
N SER A 364 -13.04 -14.44 11.13
CA SER A 364 -13.74 -15.54 11.79
C SER A 364 -15.23 -15.22 11.99
N GLN A 365 -15.56 -14.02 12.46
CA GLN A 365 -16.94 -13.59 12.64
C GLN A 365 -17.70 -13.41 11.32
N LEU A 366 -17.06 -12.79 10.32
CA LEU A 366 -17.66 -12.59 9.00
C LEU A 366 -17.97 -13.94 8.35
N ASN A 367 -17.01 -14.87 8.39
CA ASN A 367 -17.16 -16.22 7.91
C ASN A 367 -18.28 -16.95 8.69
N SER A 368 -18.28 -16.94 10.03
CA SER A 368 -19.36 -17.62 10.79
C SER A 368 -20.77 -17.10 10.48
N ASN A 369 -20.90 -15.83 10.09
CA ASN A 369 -22.19 -15.24 9.70
C ASN A 369 -22.55 -15.48 8.22
N ASP A 370 -21.56 -15.81 7.38
CA ASP A 370 -21.72 -15.99 5.94
C ASP A 370 -22.09 -17.46 5.61
N LEU A 371 -23.29 -17.88 6.03
CA LEU A 371 -23.81 -19.23 5.74
C LEU A 371 -23.93 -19.42 4.23
N ILE A 372 -22.98 -20.11 3.58
CA ILE A 372 -22.99 -20.31 2.14
C ILE A 372 -24.12 -21.30 1.80
N ASP A 373 -25.07 -20.85 1.00
CA ASP A 373 -26.13 -21.67 0.44
C ASP A 373 -26.18 -21.52 -1.10
N SER A 374 -26.99 -22.34 -1.75
CA SER A 374 -27.12 -22.34 -3.22
C SER A 374 -27.70 -21.04 -3.80
N ASN A 375 -28.29 -20.17 -2.97
CA ASN A 375 -28.87 -18.90 -3.42
C ASN A 375 -27.84 -17.77 -3.39
N LYS A 376 -26.71 -17.93 -2.70
CA LYS A 376 -25.65 -16.91 -2.69
C LYS A 376 -24.92 -16.85 -4.02
N LYS A 377 -24.98 -15.68 -4.65
CA LYS A 377 -24.39 -15.40 -5.95
C LYS A 377 -22.97 -14.83 -5.79
N TYR A 378 -22.04 -15.70 -5.38
CA TYR A 378 -20.60 -15.41 -5.35
C TYR A 378 -19.85 -16.08 -6.50
N PHE A 379 -18.84 -15.40 -7.04
CA PHE A 379 -17.88 -15.99 -7.96
C PHE A 379 -16.47 -15.45 -7.68
N ALA A 380 -15.46 -16.32 -7.59
CA ALA A 380 -14.08 -15.89 -7.38
C ALA A 380 -13.25 -15.87 -8.67
N LEU A 381 -12.42 -14.83 -8.80
CA LEU A 381 -11.31 -14.77 -9.74
C LEU A 381 -10.04 -15.00 -8.93
N ALA A 382 -9.34 -16.10 -9.17
CA ALA A 382 -8.17 -16.48 -8.38
C ALA A 382 -6.89 -16.51 -9.24
N GLY A 383 -5.88 -15.78 -8.80
CA GLY A 383 -4.58 -15.68 -9.44
C GLY A 383 -3.62 -16.77 -8.99
N LYS A 384 -2.72 -17.14 -9.89
CA LYS A 384 -1.55 -17.99 -9.66
C LYS A 384 -0.34 -17.28 -10.24
N ASN A 385 0.56 -16.82 -9.39
CA ASN A 385 1.75 -16.11 -9.84
C ASN A 385 2.80 -17.11 -10.30
N HIS A 386 3.03 -17.21 -11.61
CA HIS A 386 4.04 -18.11 -12.21
C HIS A 386 3.89 -19.58 -11.78
N GLY A 387 2.67 -20.11 -11.83
CA GLY A 387 2.37 -21.48 -11.42
C GLY A 387 2.40 -21.74 -9.91
N LEU A 388 2.66 -20.74 -9.08
CA LEU A 388 2.52 -20.86 -7.62
C LEU A 388 1.04 -20.92 -7.22
N LEU A 389 0.74 -21.56 -6.09
CA LEU A 389 -0.61 -21.65 -5.51
C LEU A 389 -1.02 -20.35 -4.77
N ASN A 390 -0.48 -19.21 -5.18
CA ASN A 390 -0.81 -17.89 -4.63
C ASN A 390 -0.56 -16.82 -5.69
N ASP A 391 -1.18 -15.65 -5.53
CA ASP A 391 -0.97 -14.50 -6.41
C ASP A 391 0.16 -13.56 -5.94
N GLY A 392 1.03 -14.05 -5.05
CA GLY A 392 2.08 -13.30 -4.36
C GLY A 392 1.64 -12.75 -2.98
N ILE A 393 0.34 -12.67 -2.68
CA ILE A 393 -0.17 -12.15 -1.39
C ILE A 393 -1.14 -13.12 -0.72
N VAL A 394 -2.02 -13.73 -1.50
CA VAL A 394 -3.10 -14.60 -1.01
C VAL A 394 -2.96 -15.98 -1.63
N HIS A 395 -3.15 -17.03 -0.84
CA HIS A 395 -3.17 -18.40 -1.34
C HIS A 395 -4.44 -18.65 -2.16
N THR A 396 -4.38 -19.39 -3.25
CA THR A 396 -5.55 -19.66 -4.13
C THR A 396 -6.72 -20.24 -3.33
N ASP A 397 -6.46 -21.18 -2.42
CA ASP A 397 -7.51 -21.77 -1.57
C ASP A 397 -8.19 -20.75 -0.66
N ASN A 398 -7.45 -19.75 -0.16
CA ASN A 398 -8.02 -18.65 0.62
C ASN A 398 -8.88 -17.72 -0.24
N MET A 399 -8.66 -17.66 -1.57
CA MET A 399 -9.49 -16.87 -2.46
C MET A 399 -10.81 -17.55 -2.79
N VAL A 400 -10.80 -18.87 -2.93
CA VAL A 400 -11.94 -19.64 -3.47
C VAL A 400 -12.73 -20.37 -2.40
N THR A 401 -12.43 -20.17 -1.12
CA THR A 401 -13.08 -20.90 -0.02
C THR A 401 -13.61 -19.93 1.04
N ILE A 402 -14.87 -20.10 1.43
CA ILE A 402 -15.52 -19.39 2.55
C ILE A 402 -16.15 -20.47 3.44
N ASN A 403 -15.85 -20.48 4.75
CA ASN A 403 -16.32 -21.52 5.68
C ASN A 403 -16.02 -22.95 5.19
N GLU A 404 -14.81 -23.17 4.68
CA GLU A 404 -14.39 -24.48 4.12
C GLU A 404 -15.18 -24.92 2.88
N ILE A 405 -16.13 -24.10 2.40
CA ILE A 405 -16.93 -24.35 1.20
C ILE A 405 -16.26 -23.64 0.03
N LYS A 406 -15.94 -24.42 -1.00
CA LYS A 406 -15.38 -23.90 -2.24
C LYS A 406 -16.46 -23.19 -3.05
N ILE A 407 -16.27 -21.90 -3.31
CA ILE A 407 -17.16 -21.11 -4.16
C ILE A 407 -16.81 -21.31 -5.65
N PRO A 408 -17.77 -21.08 -6.56
CA PRO A 408 -17.54 -21.06 -8.00
C PRO A 408 -16.42 -20.08 -8.35
N HIS A 409 -15.50 -20.49 -9.20
CA HIS A 409 -14.32 -19.68 -9.50
C HIS A 409 -13.70 -20.01 -10.85
N THR A 410 -12.81 -19.12 -11.28
CA THR A 410 -11.85 -19.37 -12.35
C THR A 410 -10.44 -19.05 -11.86
N THR A 411 -9.44 -19.68 -12.47
CA THR A 411 -8.04 -19.40 -12.20
C THR A 411 -7.32 -18.89 -13.45
N SER A 412 -6.38 -17.97 -13.28
CA SER A 412 -5.46 -17.50 -14.34
C SER A 412 -4.09 -17.19 -13.75
N GLU A 413 -3.11 -16.89 -14.60
CA GLU A 413 -1.73 -16.55 -14.20
C GLU A 413 -1.58 -15.09 -13.74
N TRP A 414 -2.58 -14.55 -13.03
CA TRP A 414 -2.52 -13.21 -12.47
C TRP A 414 -1.71 -13.17 -11.18
N ASN A 415 -0.97 -12.08 -10.99
CA ASN A 415 -0.50 -11.69 -9.67
C ASN A 415 -1.51 -10.74 -9.01
N HIS A 416 -1.31 -10.48 -7.71
CA HIS A 416 -2.22 -9.70 -6.90
C HIS A 416 -2.48 -8.28 -7.41
N PHE A 417 -1.61 -7.75 -8.27
CA PHE A 417 -1.69 -6.39 -8.79
C PHE A 417 -2.05 -6.33 -10.28
N THR A 418 -2.34 -7.46 -10.94
CA THR A 418 -2.61 -7.54 -12.39
C THR A 418 -3.99 -8.06 -12.77
N TYR A 419 -4.83 -8.49 -11.83
CA TYR A 419 -6.19 -9.03 -12.10
C TYR A 419 -7.01 -8.26 -13.14
N PHE A 420 -6.87 -6.93 -13.21
CA PHE A 420 -7.65 -6.08 -14.13
C PHE A 420 -6.78 -5.32 -15.14
N LYS A 421 -5.50 -5.65 -15.29
CA LYS A 421 -4.59 -4.96 -16.22
C LYS A 421 -4.52 -5.63 -17.59
N GLU A 422 -4.84 -6.92 -17.65
CA GLU A 422 -4.73 -7.69 -18.87
C GLU A 422 -6.00 -7.57 -19.72
N SER A 423 -5.87 -7.75 -21.02
CA SER A 423 -6.99 -7.68 -21.98
C SER A 423 -7.91 -8.89 -21.90
N ASP A 424 -7.48 -9.96 -21.26
CA ASP A 424 -8.23 -11.21 -21.09
C ASP A 424 -9.29 -11.14 -19.99
N ILE A 425 -9.29 -10.08 -19.15
CA ILE A 425 -10.29 -9.89 -18.09
C ILE A 425 -11.72 -9.93 -18.61
N ASP A 426 -11.95 -9.48 -19.85
CA ASP A 426 -13.24 -9.55 -20.55
C ASP A 426 -13.78 -10.99 -20.57
N ILE A 427 -12.91 -11.99 -20.78
CA ILE A 427 -13.29 -13.41 -20.90
C ILE A 427 -13.73 -13.94 -19.53
N TYR A 428 -12.90 -13.72 -18.51
CA TYR A 428 -13.15 -14.25 -17.17
C TYR A 428 -14.31 -13.54 -16.48
N LEU A 429 -14.44 -12.23 -16.68
CA LEU A 429 -15.56 -11.46 -16.13
C LEU A 429 -16.88 -11.88 -16.78
N LYS A 430 -16.92 -12.08 -18.10
CA LYS A 430 -18.11 -12.61 -18.78
C LYS A 430 -18.49 -14.00 -18.27
N ARG A 431 -17.51 -14.87 -18.04
CA ARG A 431 -17.75 -16.20 -17.44
C ARG A 431 -18.37 -16.09 -16.04
N ALA A 432 -17.82 -15.22 -15.19
CA ALA A 432 -18.34 -14.98 -13.85
C ALA A 432 -19.78 -14.42 -13.90
N ILE A 433 -20.01 -13.39 -14.72
CA ILE A 433 -21.34 -12.79 -14.89
C ILE A 433 -22.36 -13.82 -15.40
N ASN A 434 -21.99 -14.66 -16.37
CA ASN A 434 -22.88 -15.69 -16.91
C ASN A 434 -23.20 -16.78 -15.89
N TYR A 435 -22.24 -17.15 -15.02
CA TYR A 435 -22.52 -18.07 -13.91
C TYR A 435 -23.53 -17.49 -12.91
N LEU A 436 -23.48 -16.17 -12.68
CA LEU A 436 -24.31 -15.48 -11.69
C LEU A 436 -25.71 -15.11 -12.20
N LYS A 437 -25.99 -15.26 -13.50
CA LYS A 437 -27.33 -15.11 -14.07
C LYS A 437 -28.18 -16.28 -13.60
#